data_AF-A0A959EFP0-F1
#
_entry.id   AF-A0A959EFP0-F1
#
_cell.length_a   1.000
_cell.length_b   1.000
_cell.length_c   1.000
_cell.angle_alpha   90.00
_cell.angle_beta   90.00
_cell.angle_gamma   90.00
#
_symmetry.space_group_name_H-M   'P 1'
#
loop_
_entity.id
_entity.type
_entity.pdbx_description
1 polymer ?
#
loop_
_entity_poly.entity_id
_entity_poly.type
_entity_poly.pdbx_seq_one_letter_code
_entity_poly.pdbx_strand_id
1 'polypeptide(L)'
;MKTQLSNNNKTVMKEQKQKKTSRRSFFRKGILAGVGAMLGITSVNAATNEEEEEETVKMLTPDGKLVEVPKKALPQKSGKVVSNRELFEWREKHK
;
A
#
# COMPACT_ATOMS: atom_id res chain seq x y z
N MET A 1 -46.53 59.49 -18.33
CA MET A 1 -46.36 58.19 -19.01
C MET A 1 -45.05 57.57 -18.55
N LYS A 2 -45.12 56.36 -17.95
CA LYS A 2 -44.17 55.21 -17.98
C LYS A 2 -42.65 55.51 -17.79
N THR A 3 -41.85 54.86 -16.96
CA THR A 3 -41.93 53.75 -15.98
C THR A 3 -40.55 53.70 -15.32
N GLN A 4 -40.49 53.26 -14.06
CA GLN A 4 -39.29 52.84 -13.32
C GLN A 4 -38.41 51.89 -14.15
N LEU A 5 -37.10 51.90 -13.95
CA LEU A 5 -36.28 50.67 -14.00
C LEU A 5 -35.03 50.81 -13.13
N SER A 6 -35.21 50.32 -11.91
CA SER A 6 -34.19 49.84 -10.99
C SER A 6 -33.27 48.85 -11.70
N ASN A 7 -31.99 49.16 -11.79
CA ASN A 7 -30.96 48.22 -12.21
C ASN A 7 -30.45 47.44 -11.00
N ASN A 8 -31.18 46.36 -10.71
CA ASN A 8 -30.75 45.30 -9.82
C ASN A 8 -29.52 44.59 -10.42
N ASN A 9 -28.34 44.87 -9.87
CA ASN A 9 -27.16 44.02 -10.08
C ASN A 9 -27.39 42.68 -9.37
N LYS A 10 -28.07 41.78 -10.07
CA LYS A 10 -28.31 40.40 -9.67
C LYS A 10 -26.96 39.70 -9.66
N THR A 11 -26.32 39.64 -8.49
CA THR A 11 -25.16 38.77 -8.25
C THR A 11 -25.58 37.34 -8.58
N VAL A 12 -25.14 36.85 -9.74
CA VAL A 12 -25.26 35.44 -10.12
C VAL A 12 -24.34 34.67 -9.19
N MET A 13 -24.89 34.26 -8.04
CA MET A 13 -24.25 33.28 -7.19
C MET A 13 -24.18 31.99 -8.01
N LYS A 14 -23.00 31.71 -8.58
CA LYS A 14 -22.67 30.40 -9.12
C LYS A 14 -22.80 29.42 -7.95
N GLU A 15 -23.92 28.71 -7.93
CA GLU A 15 -24.19 27.63 -7.00
C GLU A 15 -23.11 26.55 -7.26
N GLN A 16 -22.02 26.62 -6.51
CA GLN A 16 -21.02 25.56 -6.48
C GLN A 16 -21.69 24.37 -5.80
N LYS A 17 -22.37 23.52 -6.59
CA LYS A 17 -22.82 22.21 -6.15
C LYS A 17 -21.62 21.51 -5.53
N GLN A 18 -21.59 21.47 -4.21
CA GLN A 18 -20.67 20.67 -3.40
C GLN A 18 -20.80 19.23 -3.90
N LYS A 19 -19.90 18.82 -4.79
CA LYS A 19 -19.88 17.47 -5.35
C LYS A 19 -19.58 16.54 -4.18
N LYS A 20 -20.61 15.86 -3.65
CA LYS A 20 -20.45 14.82 -2.64
C LYS A 20 -19.54 13.75 -3.24
N THR A 21 -18.27 13.75 -2.87
CA THR A 21 -17.30 12.79 -3.37
C THR A 21 -17.63 11.46 -2.70
N SER A 22 -18.22 10.54 -3.46
CA SER A 22 -18.46 9.20 -2.97
C SER A 22 -17.13 8.47 -2.85
N ARG A 23 -16.88 7.77 -1.73
CA ARG A 23 -15.71 6.89 -1.57
C ARG A 23 -15.54 5.93 -2.76
N ARG A 24 -16.64 5.51 -3.39
CA ARG A 24 -16.63 4.67 -4.60
C ARG A 24 -16.01 5.37 -5.82
N SER A 25 -16.13 6.69 -5.94
CA SER A 25 -15.48 7.43 -7.04
C SER A 25 -13.98 7.58 -6.83
N PHE A 26 -13.51 7.61 -5.58
CA PHE A 26 -12.08 7.53 -5.26
C PHE A 26 -11.48 6.17 -5.64
N PHE A 27 -12.13 5.06 -5.28
CA PHE A 27 -11.65 3.74 -5.68
C PHE A 27 -11.66 3.55 -7.20
N ARG A 28 -12.72 4.01 -7.89
CA ARG A 28 -12.77 3.96 -9.37
C ARG A 28 -11.63 4.75 -10.02
N LYS A 29 -11.36 5.96 -9.52
CA LYS A 29 -10.24 6.79 -10.02
C LYS A 29 -8.87 6.21 -9.65
N GLY A 30 -8.73 5.69 -8.44
CA GLY A 30 -7.49 5.09 -7.93
C GLY A 30 -7.09 3.83 -8.69
N ILE A 31 -8.04 2.93 -8.97
CA ILE A 31 -7.80 1.73 -9.79
C ILE A 31 -7.40 2.13 -11.22
N LEU A 32 -8.13 3.07 -11.84
CA LEU A 32 -7.82 3.53 -13.20
C LEU A 32 -6.43 4.17 -13.30
N ALA A 33 -6.02 4.98 -12.32
CA ALA A 33 -4.69 5.57 -12.27
C ALA A 33 -3.59 4.51 -12.02
N GLY A 34 -3.85 3.51 -11.16
CA GLY A 34 -2.90 2.44 -10.85
C GLY A 34 -2.56 1.55 -12.04
N VAL A 35 -3.55 1.22 -12.88
CA VAL A 35 -3.32 0.40 -14.09
C VAL A 35 -2.47 1.15 -15.13
N GLY A 36 -2.64 2.47 -15.26
CA GLY A 36 -1.84 3.28 -16.19
C GLY A 36 -0.35 3.39 -15.83
N ALA A 37 -0.01 3.31 -14.54
CA ALA A 37 1.37 3.42 -14.08
C ALA A 37 2.20 2.13 -14.28
N MET A 38 1.56 0.96 -14.36
CA MET A 38 2.28 -0.32 -14.45
C MET A 38 2.96 -0.55 -15.81
N LEU A 39 2.51 0.10 -16.88
CA LEU A 39 3.09 -0.08 -18.22
C LEU A 39 4.42 0.67 -18.43
N GLY A 40 4.75 1.64 -17.57
CA GLY A 40 5.95 2.48 -17.73
C GLY A 40 7.16 2.08 -16.89
N ILE A 41 7.02 1.13 -15.97
CA ILE A 41 8.07 0.81 -14.96
C ILE A 41 8.92 -0.40 -15.37
N THR A 42 8.53 -1.16 -16.40
CA THR A 42 9.25 -2.39 -16.79
C THR A 42 10.57 -2.16 -17.51
N SER A 43 10.89 -0.92 -17.92
CA SER A 43 12.08 -0.64 -18.75
C SER A 43 13.30 -0.10 -18.00
N VAL A 44 13.22 0.14 -16.68
CA VAL A 44 14.34 0.74 -15.93
C VAL A 44 15.21 -0.28 -15.16
N ASN A 45 14.86 -1.57 -15.19
CA ASN A 45 15.60 -2.63 -14.48
C ASN A 45 16.51 -3.49 -15.38
N ALA A 46 16.75 -3.10 -16.63
CA ALA A 46 17.56 -3.89 -17.57
C ALA A 46 19.10 -3.74 -17.37
N ALA A 47 19.57 -3.43 -16.16
CA ALA A 47 20.98 -3.28 -15.85
C ALA A 47 21.30 -3.66 -14.39
N THR A 48 20.95 -4.87 -13.98
CA THR A 48 21.61 -5.52 -12.84
C THR A 48 21.95 -6.94 -13.24
N ASN A 49 23.23 -7.27 -13.08
CA ASN A 49 23.92 -8.48 -13.50
C ASN A 49 23.10 -9.76 -13.39
N GLU A 50 23.32 -10.61 -14.39
CA GLU A 50 23.17 -12.06 -14.35
C GLU A 50 24.12 -12.64 -13.28
N GLU A 51 23.80 -12.43 -12.01
CA GLU A 51 24.30 -13.26 -10.94
C GLU A 51 23.20 -14.30 -10.70
N GLU A 52 23.55 -15.58 -10.94
CA GLU A 52 22.72 -16.75 -10.66
C GLU A 52 21.85 -16.50 -9.43
N GLU A 53 20.52 -16.48 -9.61
CA GLU A 53 19.53 -16.06 -8.62
C GLU A 53 19.59 -16.96 -7.38
N GLU A 54 20.58 -16.73 -6.50
CA GLU A 54 20.58 -17.29 -5.17
C GLU A 54 19.40 -16.66 -4.44
N GLU A 55 18.44 -17.48 -4.04
CA GLU A 55 17.26 -16.99 -3.35
C GLU A 55 17.66 -16.23 -2.07
N THR A 56 17.50 -14.91 -2.06
CA THR A 56 17.79 -14.02 -0.92
C THR A 56 16.51 -13.59 -0.21
N VAL A 57 16.61 -13.27 1.09
CA VAL A 57 15.52 -12.72 1.90
C VAL A 57 15.97 -11.41 2.52
N LYS A 58 15.10 -10.40 2.44
CA LYS A 58 15.30 -9.10 3.09
C LYS A 58 15.00 -9.21 4.58
N MET A 59 15.99 -8.96 5.42
CA MET A 59 15.88 -8.97 6.88
C MET A 59 16.14 -7.58 7.47
N LEU A 60 15.36 -7.24 8.50
CA LEU A 60 15.59 -6.03 9.30
C LEU A 60 16.58 -6.37 10.42
N THR A 61 17.68 -5.64 10.46
CA THR A 61 18.65 -5.72 11.56
C THR A 61 18.13 -4.98 12.80
N PRO A 62 18.65 -5.31 14.00
CA PRO A 62 18.32 -4.57 15.23
C PRO A 62 18.60 -3.07 15.14
N ASP A 63 19.57 -2.70 14.29
CA ASP A 63 19.94 -1.31 14.00
C ASP A 63 18.96 -0.60 13.06
N GLY A 64 17.87 -1.27 12.66
CA GLY A 64 16.83 -0.73 11.77
C GLY A 64 17.23 -0.69 10.29
N LYS A 65 18.35 -1.30 9.90
CA LYS A 65 18.77 -1.39 8.49
C LYS A 65 18.24 -2.65 7.85
N LEU A 66 17.79 -2.55 6.60
CA LEU A 66 17.38 -3.69 5.78
C LEU A 66 18.61 -4.28 5.08
N VAL A 67 18.81 -5.60 5.19
CA VAL A 67 19.92 -6.32 4.55
C VAL A 67 19.40 -7.55 3.81
N GLU A 68 20.02 -7.89 2.68
CA GLU A 68 19.70 -9.10 1.91
C GLU A 68 20.59 -10.25 2.38
N VAL A 69 19.95 -11.34 2.81
CA VAL A 69 20.64 -12.53 3.33
C VAL A 69 20.30 -13.73 2.46
N PRO A 70 21.30 -14.53 2.02
CA PRO A 70 21.04 -15.77 1.29
C PRO A 70 20.22 -16.75 2.12
N LYS A 71 19.20 -17.39 1.53
CA LYS A 71 18.38 -18.39 2.24
C LYS A 71 19.18 -19.57 2.79
N LYS A 72 20.29 -19.92 2.14
CA LYS A 72 21.21 -20.97 2.59
C LYS A 72 21.84 -20.67 3.96
N ALA A 73 22.00 -19.38 4.30
CA ALA A 73 22.55 -18.95 5.58
C ALA A 73 21.50 -18.97 6.70
N LEU A 74 20.21 -19.06 6.36
CA LEU A 74 19.13 -19.14 7.33
C LEU A 74 18.86 -20.60 7.73
N PRO A 75 18.55 -20.87 9.01
CA PRO A 75 18.13 -22.20 9.42
C PRO A 75 16.83 -22.57 8.69
N GLN A 76 16.83 -23.66 7.93
CA GLN A 76 15.67 -24.13 7.15
C GLN A 76 14.44 -24.46 8.01
N LYS A 77 14.60 -24.61 9.32
CA LYS A 77 13.53 -24.84 10.28
C LYS A 77 13.71 -23.90 11.46
N SER A 78 12.81 -22.93 11.59
CA SER A 78 12.69 -22.12 12.80
C SER A 78 11.98 -22.95 13.88
N GLY A 79 12.76 -23.62 14.72
CA GLY A 79 12.27 -24.32 15.91
C GLY A 79 11.56 -25.66 15.67
N LYS A 80 11.34 -26.38 16.77
CA LYS A 80 10.47 -27.56 16.81
C LYS A 80 9.03 -27.08 16.60
N VAL A 81 8.28 -27.70 15.69
CA VAL A 81 6.84 -27.47 15.60
C VAL A 81 6.21 -28.01 16.89
N VAL A 82 5.88 -27.10 17.81
CA VAL A 82 5.25 -27.45 19.09
C VAL A 82 3.75 -27.56 18.84
N SER A 83 3.16 -28.70 19.23
CA SER A 83 1.72 -28.90 19.10
C SER A 83 0.95 -28.09 20.15
N ASN A 84 -0.32 -27.75 19.88
CA ASN A 84 -1.16 -27.06 20.87
C ASN A 84 -1.22 -27.83 22.20
N ARG A 85 -1.19 -29.17 22.15
CA ARG A 85 -1.15 -30.01 23.34
C ARG A 85 0.12 -29.81 24.17
N GLU A 86 1.28 -29.78 23.51
CA GLU A 86 2.58 -29.55 24.15
C GLU A 86 2.65 -28.14 24.79
N LEU A 87 2.02 -27.13 24.16
CA LEU A 87 1.88 -25.79 24.75
C LEU A 87 1.02 -25.79 26.02
N PHE A 88 -0.09 -26.53 26.02
CA PHE A 88 -0.96 -26.65 27.19
C PHE A 88 -0.25 -27.36 28.35
N GLU A 89 0.48 -28.43 28.07
CA GLU A 89 1.26 -29.16 29.08
C GLU A 89 2.40 -28.28 29.66
N TRP A 90 3.10 -27.51 28.81
CA TRP A 90 4.12 -26.58 29.28
C TRP A 90 3.55 -25.50 30.20
N ARG A 91 2.39 -24.93 29.84
CA ARG A 91 1.68 -23.93 30.65
C ARG A 91 1.30 -24.48 32.03
N GLU A 92 0.73 -25.68 32.10
CA GLU A 92 0.31 -26.28 33.37
C GLU A 92 1.50 -26.68 34.24
N LYS A 93 2.63 -27.08 33.64
CA LYS A 93 3.85 -27.44 34.37
C LYS A 93 4.52 -26.25 35.09
N HIS A 94 4.36 -25.04 34.56
CA HIS A 94 4.98 -23.81 35.09
C HIS A 94 3.98 -22.89 35.81
N LYS A 95 2.83 -23.45 36.20
CA LYS A 95 1.81 -22.82 37.01
C LYS A 95 2.02 -23.18 38.48
#